data_AF-A0A2J0LB90-F1
#
_entry.id   AF-A0A2J0LB90-F1
#
_cell.length_a   1.000
_cell.length_b   1.000
_cell.length_c   1.000
_cell.angle_alpha   90.00
_cell.angle_beta   90.00
_cell.angle_gamma   90.00
#
_symmetry.space_group_name_H-M   'P 1'
#
loop_
_entity.id
_entity.type
_entity.pdbx_description
1 polymer ?
#
loop_
_entity_poly.entity_id
_entity_poly.type
_entity_poly.pdbx_seq_one_letter_code
_entity_poly.pdbx_strand_id
1 'polypeptide(L)'
;MGETAQILNPDKTVFVPGMIDGCTLADSIDAPTVRRLKKEFPGYTFVCYINTTADVKAECDVCVTSSNVYDIVEKISNDKIYFLPDKFMGSNLAKEMTKRGVKKDIKFYNGVCYVHEEYSPEDIQRIRLEYPGAKIVSH
;
A
#
# COMPACT_ATOMS: atom_id res chain seq x y z
N MET A 1 -9.53 6.63 -5.40
CA MET A 1 -10.04 7.42 -4.24
C MET A 1 -11.49 7.84 -4.40
N GLY A 2 -11.92 8.34 -5.57
CA GLY A 2 -13.35 8.63 -5.83
C GLY A 2 -14.26 7.42 -5.57
N GLU A 3 -13.85 6.23 -6.01
CA GLU A 3 -14.55 4.98 -5.70
C GLU A 3 -14.68 4.72 -4.19
N THR A 4 -13.63 4.97 -3.39
CA THR A 4 -13.69 4.84 -1.93
C THR A 4 -14.72 5.80 -1.33
N ALA A 5 -14.77 7.06 -1.81
CA ALA A 5 -15.76 8.02 -1.36
C ALA A 5 -17.19 7.56 -1.69
N GLN A 6 -17.40 6.96 -2.87
CA GLN A 6 -18.68 6.41 -3.30
C GLN A 6 -19.08 5.18 -2.47
N ILE A 7 -18.14 4.27 -2.18
CA ILE A 7 -18.38 3.10 -1.31
C ILE A 7 -18.89 3.53 0.07
N LEU A 8 -18.34 4.61 0.63
CA LEU A 8 -18.74 5.15 1.93
C LEU A 8 -20.00 6.02 1.89
N ASN A 9 -20.46 6.43 0.71
CA ASN A 9 -21.62 7.30 0.53
C ASN A 9 -22.49 6.79 -0.63
N PRO A 10 -23.09 5.59 -0.51
CA PRO A 10 -23.73 4.90 -1.63
C PRO A 10 -24.86 5.71 -2.28
N ASP A 11 -25.58 6.51 -1.49
CA ASP A 11 -26.74 7.30 -1.96
C ASP A 11 -26.38 8.70 -2.45
N LYS A 12 -25.10 9.11 -2.34
CA LYS A 12 -24.65 10.43 -2.80
C LYS A 12 -23.97 10.29 -4.16
N THR A 13 -24.10 11.33 -4.97
CA THR A 13 -23.30 11.47 -6.19
C THR A 13 -21.90 11.96 -5.85
N VAL A 14 -20.89 11.16 -6.15
CA VAL A 14 -19.47 11.57 -6.07
C VAL A 14 -18.99 11.97 -7.46
N PHE A 15 -18.48 13.21 -7.58
CA PHE A 15 -17.93 13.72 -8.82
C PHE A 15 -16.40 13.61 -8.83
N VAL A 16 -15.85 13.02 -9.90
CA VAL A 16 -14.42 13.03 -10.20
C VAL A 16 -14.24 13.88 -11.47
N PRO A 17 -13.64 15.08 -11.38
CA PRO A 17 -13.68 16.05 -12.47
C PRO A 17 -12.72 15.73 -13.63
N GLY A 18 -11.67 14.95 -13.43
CA GLY A 18 -10.73 14.61 -14.49
C GLY A 18 -11.06 13.29 -15.19
N MET A 19 -10.79 13.27 -16.50
CA MET A 19 -11.04 12.12 -17.38
C MET A 19 -9.88 11.11 -17.40
N ILE A 20 -8.69 11.50 -16.92
CA ILE A 20 -7.46 10.67 -16.88
C ILE A 20 -6.87 10.75 -15.46
N ASP A 21 -7.67 10.38 -14.45
CA ASP A 21 -7.30 10.49 -13.03
C ASP A 21 -7.01 9.11 -12.41
N GLY A 22 -6.13 8.36 -13.08
CA GLY A 22 -5.71 7.01 -12.67
C GLY A 22 -4.58 7.01 -11.64
N CYS A 23 -4.32 5.85 -11.05
CA CYS A 23 -3.17 5.64 -10.19
C CYS A 23 -2.42 4.42 -10.70
N THR A 24 -1.22 4.61 -11.26
CA THR A 24 -0.42 3.51 -11.83
C THR A 24 -0.18 2.37 -10.84
N LEU A 25 -0.10 2.70 -9.55
CA LEU A 25 0.06 1.71 -8.49
C LEU A 25 -1.23 0.90 -8.29
N ALA A 26 -2.40 1.53 -8.36
CA ALA A 26 -3.68 0.83 -8.31
C ALA A 26 -3.87 -0.06 -9.54
N ASP A 27 -3.44 0.42 -10.72
CA ASP A 27 -3.50 -0.30 -11.99
C ASP A 27 -2.53 -1.49 -12.06
N SER A 28 -1.60 -1.62 -11.10
CA SER A 28 -0.61 -2.71 -11.07
C SER A 28 -1.19 -4.06 -10.66
N ILE A 29 -2.42 -4.11 -10.14
CA ILE A 29 -3.07 -5.35 -9.71
C ILE A 29 -4.58 -5.30 -9.98
N ASP A 30 -5.17 -6.45 -10.30
CA ASP A 30 -6.61 -6.60 -10.52
C ASP A 30 -7.22 -7.68 -9.59
N ALA A 31 -8.55 -7.69 -9.47
CA ALA A 31 -9.26 -8.66 -8.62
C ALA A 31 -8.98 -10.13 -9.01
N PRO A 32 -8.95 -10.52 -10.31
CA PRO A 32 -8.54 -11.87 -10.71
C PRO A 32 -7.16 -12.28 -10.20
N THR A 33 -6.18 -11.37 -10.25
CA THR A 33 -4.85 -11.61 -9.70
C THR A 33 -4.90 -11.81 -8.19
N VAL A 34 -5.66 -11.01 -7.44
CA VAL A 34 -5.83 -11.21 -5.99
C VAL A 34 -6.45 -12.58 -5.70
N ARG A 35 -7.48 -13.00 -6.44
CA ARG A 35 -8.08 -14.35 -6.28
C ARG A 35 -7.06 -15.47 -6.52
N ARG A 36 -6.17 -15.31 -7.51
CA ARG A 36 -5.09 -16.27 -7.77
C ARG A 36 -4.10 -16.28 -6.60
N LEU A 37 -3.68 -15.11 -6.13
CA LEU A 37 -2.77 -14.99 -4.98
C LEU A 37 -3.37 -15.61 -3.71
N LYS A 38 -4.68 -15.46 -3.45
CA LYS A 38 -5.34 -16.11 -2.31
C LYS A 38 -5.27 -17.65 -2.37
N LYS A 39 -5.22 -18.22 -3.58
CA LYS A 39 -5.01 -19.67 -3.79
C LYS A 39 -3.54 -20.08 -3.58
N GLU A 40 -2.60 -19.22 -3.99
CA GLU A 40 -1.15 -19.45 -3.83
C GLU A 40 -0.68 -19.26 -2.37
N PHE A 41 -1.33 -18.37 -1.63
CA PHE A 41 -1.02 -18.01 -0.25
C PHE A 41 -2.22 -18.30 0.68
N PRO A 42 -2.66 -19.57 0.81
CA PRO A 42 -3.80 -19.92 1.64
C PRO A 42 -3.51 -19.61 3.12
N GLY A 43 -4.51 -19.06 3.81
CA GLY A 43 -4.42 -18.70 5.22
C GLY A 43 -3.66 -17.40 5.52
N TYR A 44 -3.24 -16.65 4.50
CA TYR A 44 -2.79 -15.27 4.69
C TYR A 44 -3.99 -14.33 4.79
N THR A 45 -3.88 -13.32 5.64
CA THR A 45 -4.77 -12.16 5.65
C THR A 45 -4.32 -11.17 4.58
N PHE A 46 -5.18 -10.85 3.64
CA PHE A 46 -4.94 -9.94 2.53
C PHE A 46 -5.23 -8.50 2.95
N VAL A 47 -4.16 -7.70 3.03
CA VAL A 47 -4.19 -6.30 3.43
C VAL A 47 -3.93 -5.45 2.19
N CYS A 48 -4.90 -4.65 1.78
CA CYS A 48 -4.75 -3.76 0.61
C CYS A 48 -4.51 -2.32 1.00
N TYR A 49 -3.56 -1.68 0.33
CA TYR A 49 -3.42 -0.23 0.37
C TYR A 49 -4.62 0.44 -0.30
N ILE A 50 -5.00 1.63 0.17
CA ILE A 50 -6.13 2.41 -0.37
C ILE A 50 -5.98 2.70 -1.86
N ASN A 51 -4.74 2.76 -2.37
CA ASN A 51 -4.40 2.88 -3.78
C ASN A 51 -4.57 1.54 -4.51
N THR A 52 -5.82 1.10 -4.59
CA THR A 52 -6.33 -0.07 -5.29
C THR A 52 -7.71 0.27 -5.83
N THR A 53 -8.21 -0.49 -6.79
CA THR A 53 -9.59 -0.37 -7.29
C THR A 53 -10.61 -0.93 -6.29
N ALA A 54 -11.90 -0.60 -6.48
CA ALA A 54 -12.99 -1.10 -5.66
C ALA A 54 -13.13 -2.63 -5.68
N ASP A 55 -12.94 -3.26 -6.84
CA ASP A 55 -13.01 -4.72 -7.00
C ASP A 55 -11.83 -5.42 -6.30
N VAL A 56 -10.62 -4.87 -6.34
CA VAL A 56 -9.48 -5.37 -5.56
C VAL A 56 -9.75 -5.29 -4.06
N LYS A 57 -10.34 -4.19 -3.59
CA LYS A 57 -10.75 -4.06 -2.17
C LYS A 57 -11.74 -5.15 -1.77
N ALA A 58 -12.69 -5.50 -2.65
CA ALA A 58 -13.68 -6.54 -2.37
C ALA A 58 -13.07 -7.94 -2.18
N GLU A 59 -11.86 -8.18 -2.69
CA GLU A 59 -11.14 -9.45 -2.53
C GLU A 59 -10.25 -9.48 -1.28
N CYS A 60 -10.06 -8.33 -0.61
CA CYS A 60 -9.15 -8.18 0.53
C CYS A 60 -9.90 -8.15 1.87
N ASP A 61 -9.19 -8.50 2.95
CA ASP A 61 -9.79 -8.58 4.29
C ASP A 61 -9.84 -7.22 4.99
N VAL A 62 -8.89 -6.34 4.67
CA VAL A 62 -8.82 -4.98 5.24
C VAL A 62 -8.13 -4.01 4.29
N CYS A 63 -8.57 -2.76 4.32
CA CYS A 63 -7.96 -1.64 3.60
C CYS A 63 -7.21 -0.71 4.57
N VAL A 64 -5.99 -0.32 4.19
CA VAL A 64 -5.09 0.53 5.00
C VAL A 64 -4.61 1.74 4.19
N THR A 65 -4.06 2.73 4.89
CA THR A 65 -3.31 3.85 4.32
C THR A 65 -1.85 3.81 4.79
N SER A 66 -0.97 4.64 4.21
CA SER A 66 0.42 4.79 4.66
C SER A 66 0.52 5.24 6.11
N SER A 67 -0.48 5.98 6.60
CA SER A 67 -0.52 6.51 7.96
C SER A 67 -0.94 5.50 9.03
N ASN A 68 -1.58 4.37 8.69
CA ASN A 68 -2.14 3.45 9.68
C ASN A 68 -1.78 1.97 9.49
N VAL A 69 -1.05 1.63 8.41
CA VAL A 69 -0.74 0.22 8.09
C VAL A 69 -0.05 -0.51 9.23
N TYR A 70 0.89 0.12 9.93
CA TYR A 70 1.64 -0.52 11.01
C TYR A 70 0.72 -0.89 12.17
N ASP A 71 -0.10 0.06 12.62
CA ASP A 71 -0.96 -0.12 13.78
C ASP A 71 -2.13 -1.07 13.50
N ILE A 72 -2.61 -1.13 12.26
CA ILE A 72 -3.63 -2.09 11.85
C ILE A 72 -3.01 -3.50 11.77
N VAL A 73 -1.89 -3.66 11.07
CA VAL A 73 -1.27 -4.98 10.86
C VAL A 73 -0.79 -5.60 12.18
N GLU A 74 -0.26 -4.80 13.09
CA GLU A 74 0.13 -5.24 14.43
C GLU A 74 -1.04 -5.86 15.22
N LYS A 75 -2.26 -5.34 15.03
CA LYS A 75 -3.47 -5.79 15.72
C LYS A 75 -4.19 -6.96 15.03
N ILE A 76 -3.82 -7.30 13.79
CA ILE A 76 -4.38 -8.47 13.12
C ILE A 76 -3.93 -9.72 13.88
N SER A 77 -4.86 -10.58 14.28
CA SER A 77 -4.56 -11.79 15.06
C SER A 77 -3.78 -12.85 14.27
N ASN A 78 -3.98 -12.91 12.96
CA ASN A 78 -3.23 -13.79 12.08
C ASN A 78 -1.80 -13.27 11.88
N ASP A 79 -0.81 -14.16 11.92
CA ASP A 79 0.59 -13.79 11.72
C ASP A 79 0.99 -13.77 10.25
N LYS A 80 0.22 -14.41 9.36
CA LYS A 80 0.48 -14.46 7.92
C LYS A 80 -0.22 -13.31 7.22
N ILE A 81 0.54 -12.35 6.70
CA ILE A 81 0.03 -11.13 6.07
C ILE A 81 0.47 -11.07 4.62
N TYR A 82 -0.47 -10.90 3.70
CA TYR A 82 -0.18 -10.62 2.29
C TYR A 82 -0.55 -9.17 2.00
N PHE A 83 0.44 -8.32 1.79
CA PHE A 83 0.25 -6.89 1.56
C PHE A 83 0.29 -6.56 0.05
N LEU A 84 -0.62 -5.71 -0.42
CA LEU A 84 -0.68 -5.31 -1.83
C LEU A 84 -1.14 -3.84 -2.00
N PRO A 85 -0.81 -3.18 -3.12
CA PRO A 85 0.06 -3.64 -4.19
C PRO A 85 1.52 -3.19 -4.05
N ASP A 86 1.82 -2.28 -3.12
CA ASP A 86 3.08 -1.55 -3.08
C ASP A 86 4.24 -2.34 -2.42
N LYS A 87 5.29 -2.62 -3.19
CA LYS A 87 6.47 -3.37 -2.73
C LYS A 87 7.27 -2.63 -1.65
N PHE A 88 7.38 -1.31 -1.76
CA PHE A 88 8.18 -0.51 -0.84
C PHE A 88 7.46 -0.34 0.49
N MET A 89 6.15 -0.07 0.46
CA MET A 89 5.32 -0.05 1.67
C MET A 89 5.26 -1.43 2.33
N GLY A 90 5.15 -2.52 1.55
CA GLY A 90 5.24 -3.88 2.07
C GLY A 90 6.58 -4.21 2.73
N SER A 91 7.69 -3.78 2.11
CA SER A 91 9.04 -3.90 2.70
C SER A 91 9.19 -3.10 3.98
N ASN A 92 8.70 -1.85 4.01
CA ASN A 92 8.74 -0.99 5.18
C ASN A 92 7.89 -1.56 6.33
N LEU A 93 6.72 -2.13 6.02
CA LEU A 93 5.88 -2.85 6.97
C LEU A 93 6.62 -4.03 7.61
N ALA A 94 7.29 -4.88 6.82
CA ALA A 94 8.06 -5.99 7.34
C ALA A 94 9.20 -5.55 8.28
N LYS A 95 9.91 -4.48 7.91
CA LYS A 95 10.96 -3.88 8.74
C LYS A 95 10.40 -3.28 10.03
N GLU A 96 9.30 -2.56 9.96
CA GLU A 96 8.68 -1.92 11.12
C GLU A 96 8.12 -2.96 12.10
N MET A 97 7.48 -4.04 11.64
CA MET A 97 7.03 -5.13 12.52
C MET A 97 8.22 -5.79 13.25
N THR A 98 9.32 -6.03 12.53
CA THR A 98 10.56 -6.54 13.13
C THR A 98 11.10 -5.59 14.19
N LYS A 99 11.13 -4.29 13.90
CA LYS A 99 11.60 -3.25 14.83
C LYS A 99 10.73 -3.14 16.08
N ARG A 100 9.42 -3.34 15.95
CA ARG A 100 8.46 -3.37 17.08
C ARG A 100 8.48 -4.68 17.87
N GLY A 101 9.24 -5.69 17.44
CA GLY A 101 9.24 -7.02 18.07
C GLY A 101 7.96 -7.83 17.82
N VAL A 102 7.18 -7.46 16.80
CA VAL A 102 5.93 -8.12 16.44
C VAL A 102 6.22 -9.17 15.38
N LYS A 103 5.90 -10.44 15.68
CA LYS A 103 6.15 -11.56 14.77
C LYS A 103 5.04 -11.66 13.72
N LYS A 104 5.31 -11.19 12.51
CA LYS A 104 4.46 -11.37 11.32
C LYS A 104 5.26 -11.99 10.17
N ASP A 105 4.71 -12.98 9.49
CA ASP A 105 5.19 -13.47 8.20
C ASP A 105 4.53 -12.64 7.09
N ILE A 106 5.25 -11.61 6.64
CA ILE A 106 4.74 -10.65 5.65
C ILE A 106 5.27 -11.03 4.27
N LYS A 107 4.34 -11.30 3.35
CA LYS A 107 4.55 -11.35 1.90
C LYS A 107 3.90 -10.12 1.28
N PHE A 108 4.38 -9.70 0.11
CA PHE A 108 3.79 -8.56 -0.58
C PHE A 108 3.89 -8.66 -2.09
N TYR A 109 2.97 -7.98 -2.76
CA TYR A 109 2.96 -7.83 -4.21
C TYR A 109 4.06 -6.87 -4.68
N ASN A 110 4.47 -6.98 -5.94
CA ASN A 110 5.63 -6.27 -6.50
C ASN A 110 5.25 -5.00 -7.30
N GLY A 111 4.14 -4.35 -6.97
CA GLY A 111 3.72 -3.10 -7.59
C GLY A 111 4.51 -1.90 -7.07
N VAL A 112 4.58 -0.83 -7.86
CA VAL A 112 5.29 0.42 -7.52
C VAL A 112 4.54 1.66 -7.98
N CYS A 113 4.67 2.73 -7.21
CA CYS A 113 4.35 4.08 -7.67
C CYS A 113 5.55 4.63 -8.46
N TYR A 114 5.38 4.90 -9.76
CA TYR A 114 6.48 5.38 -10.60
C TYR A 114 7.12 6.66 -10.04
N VAL A 115 6.30 7.58 -9.53
CA VAL A 115 6.75 8.85 -8.92
C VAL A 115 7.73 8.60 -7.76
N HIS A 116 7.44 7.61 -6.91
CA HIS A 116 8.30 7.32 -5.76
C HIS A 116 9.51 6.44 -6.12
N GLU A 117 9.50 5.77 -7.27
CA GLU A 117 10.65 5.02 -7.78
C GLU A 117 11.71 5.93 -8.42
N GLU A 118 11.35 7.18 -8.75
CA GLU A 118 12.29 8.16 -9.31
C GLU A 118 13.32 8.68 -8.29
N TYR A 119 13.07 8.53 -6.98
CA TYR A 119 13.97 9.03 -5.94
C TYR A 119 15.03 7.98 -5.55
N SER A 120 16.29 8.42 -5.53
CA SER A 120 17.43 7.56 -5.22
C SER A 120 18.14 7.97 -3.92
N PRO A 121 18.88 7.04 -3.25
CA PRO A 121 19.78 7.39 -2.16
C PRO A 121 20.81 8.46 -2.53
N GLU A 122 21.22 8.52 -3.80
CA GLU A 122 22.15 9.51 -4.34
C GLU A 122 21.54 10.93 -4.31
N ASP A 123 20.24 11.07 -4.58
CA ASP A 123 19.53 12.36 -4.44
C ASP A 123 19.56 12.85 -3.00
N ILE A 124 19.37 11.95 -2.04
CA ILE A 124 19.44 12.25 -0.60
C ILE A 124 20.86 12.72 -0.23
N GLN A 125 21.89 12.05 -0.75
CA GLN A 125 23.29 12.44 -0.51
C GLN A 125 23.60 13.83 -1.09
N ARG A 126 23.16 14.10 -2.33
CA ARG A 126 23.32 15.40 -2.97
C ARG A 126 22.71 16.53 -2.14
N ILE A 127 21.46 16.36 -1.71
CA ILE A 127 20.77 17.38 -0.89
C ILE A 127 21.47 17.63 0.44
N ARG A 128 22.00 16.59 1.10
CA ARG A 128 22.76 16.75 2.36
C ARG A 128 24.06 17.53 2.18
N LEU A 129 24.72 17.39 1.02
CA LEU A 129 25.93 18.14 0.69
C LEU A 129 25.62 19.60 0.36
N GLU A 130 24.58 19.84 -0.45
CA GLU A 130 24.18 21.18 -0.86
C GLU A 130 23.58 22.01 0.28
N TYR A 131 22.83 21.36 1.19
CA TYR A 131 22.14 22.02 2.31
C TYR A 131 22.50 21.35 3.64
N PRO A 132 23.70 21.61 4.20
CA PRO A 132 24.12 21.08 5.49
C PRO A 132 23.15 21.54 6.61
N GLY A 133 22.38 20.60 7.15
CA GLY A 133 21.36 20.85 8.17
C GLY A 133 19.91 20.67 7.69
N ALA A 134 19.70 20.44 6.40
CA ALA A 134 18.39 20.06 5.89
C ALA A 134 17.91 18.74 6.50
N LYS A 135 16.64 18.72 6.96
CA LYS A 135 15.95 17.50 7.36
C LYS A 135 15.25 16.93 6.14
N ILE A 136 15.42 15.63 5.90
CA ILE A 136 14.84 14.93 4.77
C ILE A 136 13.69 14.08 5.28
N VAL A 137 12.54 14.22 4.62
CA VAL A 137 11.35 13.41 4.87
C VAL A 137 11.04 12.67 3.57
N SER A 138 10.89 11.35 3.67
CA SER A 138 10.39 10.51 2.58
C SER A 138 9.00 10.03 2.96
N HIS A 139 8.15 9.89 1.94
CA HIS A 139 6.95 9.06 2.05
C HIS A 139 7.34 7.59 2.22
#